data_AF-A0A1W9U4P4-F1
#
_entry.id   AF-A0A1W9U4P4-F1
#
_cell.length_a   1.000
_cell.length_b   1.000
_cell.length_c   1.000
_cell.angle_alpha   90.00
_cell.angle_beta   90.00
_cell.angle_gamma   90.00
#
_symmetry.space_group_name_H-M   'P 1'
#
loop_
_entity.id
_entity.type
_entity.pdbx_description
1 polymer ?
#
loop_
_entity_poly.entity_id
_entity_poly.type
_entity_poly.pdbx_seq_one_letter_code
_entity_poly.pdbx_strand_id
1 'polypeptide(L)'
;MTITVGIRDLIRDSSILDNHDYVDIEDKRSHTYKGLFVAPKYAQELKAYLDEKIKAEKSSVLHEVMQFAGSAGGEFNNNSIQELTTEKRARYDE
;
A
#
# COMPACT_ATOMS: atom_id res chain seq x y z
N MET A 1 26.56 10.08 0.87
CA MET A 1 26.33 10.79 -0.42
C MET A 1 25.29 10.02 -1.19
N THR A 2 24.17 10.66 -1.50
CA THR A 2 23.09 10.12 -2.32
C THR A 2 23.45 10.14 -3.79
N ILE A 3 23.04 9.10 -4.51
CA ILE A 3 23.14 9.04 -5.95
C ILE A 3 21.81 8.56 -6.53
N THR A 4 21.40 9.20 -7.63
CA THR A 4 20.24 8.79 -8.41
C THR A 4 20.74 8.12 -9.67
N VAL A 5 20.30 6.88 -9.90
CA VAL A 5 20.75 6.05 -11.02
C VAL A 5 19.55 5.72 -11.89
N GLY A 6 19.77 5.74 -13.20
CA GLY A 6 18.76 5.32 -14.16
C GLY A 6 18.56 3.80 -14.06
N ILE A 7 17.32 3.32 -14.06
CA ILE A 7 17.06 1.87 -13.93
C ILE A 7 17.75 1.04 -15.03
N ARG A 8 17.90 1.62 -16.23
CA ARG A 8 18.59 0.97 -17.35
C ARG A 8 20.11 0.98 -17.19
N ASP A 9 20.65 1.98 -16.50
CA ASP A 9 22.08 2.06 -16.17
C ASP A 9 22.41 1.07 -15.06
N LEU A 10 21.52 0.94 -14.08
CA LEU A 10 21.66 -0.02 -12.99
C LEU A 10 21.67 -1.49 -13.49
N ILE A 11 20.86 -1.81 -14.50
CA ILE A 11 20.86 -3.14 -15.12
C ILE A 11 22.18 -3.42 -15.87
N ARG A 12 22.79 -2.37 -16.43
CA ARG A 12 24.06 -2.50 -17.18
C ARG A 12 25.26 -2.61 -16.26
N ASP A 13 25.23 -1.90 -15.13
CA ASP A 13 26.29 -1.91 -14.14
C ASP A 13 25.71 -1.73 -12.73
N SER A 14 25.82 -2.79 -11.93
CA SER A 14 25.38 -2.81 -10.54
C SER A 14 26.49 -2.47 -9.54
N SER A 15 27.75 -2.29 -9.98
CA SER A 15 28.87 -1.97 -9.08
C SER A 15 28.69 -0.64 -8.34
N ILE A 16 27.84 0.23 -8.88
CA ILE A 16 27.41 1.48 -8.24
C ILE A 16 26.64 1.27 -6.93
N LEU A 17 26.12 0.06 -6.69
CA LEU A 17 25.42 -0.28 -5.45
C LEU A 17 26.39 -0.56 -4.29
N ASP A 18 27.62 -0.98 -4.57
CA ASP A 18 28.56 -1.44 -3.55
C ASP A 18 29.18 -0.30 -2.73
N ASN A 19 29.20 0.90 -3.30
CA ASN A 19 29.90 2.07 -2.73
C ASN A 19 28.97 3.07 -2.06
N HIS A 20 27.67 2.77 -1.97
CA HIS A 20 26.65 3.71 -1.48
C HIS A 20 25.76 3.07 -0.42
N ASP A 21 25.50 3.81 0.66
CA ASP A 21 24.57 3.39 1.72
C ASP A 21 23.13 3.26 1.20
N TYR A 22 22.76 4.08 0.22
CA TYR A 22 21.47 4.03 -0.47
C TYR A 22 21.54 4.73 -1.84
N VAL A 23 20.71 4.26 -2.77
CA VAL A 23 20.68 4.68 -4.17
C VAL A 23 19.24 4.84 -4.63
N ASP A 24 18.91 6.02 -5.15
CA ASP A 24 17.61 6.28 -5.76
C ASP A 24 17.56 5.76 -7.19
N ILE A 25 16.48 5.08 -7.56
CA ILE A 25 16.30 4.49 -8.89
C ILE A 25 15.19 5.25 -9.61
N GLU A 26 15.51 5.79 -10.78
CA GLU A 26 14.58 6.53 -11.64
C GLU A 26 14.55 5.93 -13.05
N ASP A 27 13.39 5.96 -13.71
CA ASP A 27 13.36 5.83 -15.16
C ASP A 27 13.62 7.19 -15.81
N LYS A 28 14.87 7.40 -16.26
CA LYS A 28 15.33 8.63 -16.93
C LYS A 28 14.50 9.02 -18.16
N ARG A 29 13.77 8.09 -18.79
CA ARG A 29 12.91 8.43 -19.94
C ARG A 29 11.59 9.08 -19.50
N SER A 30 11.01 8.60 -18.41
CA SER A 30 9.70 9.03 -17.92
C SER A 30 9.79 9.95 -16.69
N HIS A 31 10.99 10.24 -16.21
CA HIS A 31 11.27 10.95 -14.96
C HIS A 31 10.50 10.40 -13.76
N THR A 32 10.23 9.10 -13.78
CA THR A 32 9.41 8.43 -12.78
C THR A 32 10.32 7.72 -11.78
N TYR A 33 10.15 8.05 -10.50
CA TYR A 33 10.79 7.31 -9.41
C TYR A 33 10.33 5.86 -9.40
N LYS A 34 11.28 4.92 -9.36
CA LYS A 34 11.01 3.48 -9.39
C LYS A 34 11.24 2.83 -8.04
N GLY A 35 12.17 3.34 -7.23
CA GLY A 35 12.40 2.81 -5.90
C GLY A 35 13.74 3.20 -5.31
N LEU A 36 14.01 2.61 -4.15
CA LEU A 36 15.22 2.83 -3.36
C LEU A 36 15.97 1.52 -3.20
N PHE A 37 17.25 1.51 -3.52
CA PHE A 37 18.17 0.48 -3.06
C PHE A 37 18.82 0.93 -1.76
N VAL A 38 18.96 0.02 -0.80
CA VAL A 38 19.58 0.28 0.49
C VAL A 38 20.64 -0.77 0.74
N ALA A 39 21.80 -0.33 1.22
CA ALA A 39 22.92 -1.21 1.51
C ALA A 39 22.51 -2.29 2.54
N PRO A 40 23.10 -3.50 2.46
CA PRO A 40 22.76 -4.62 3.35
C PRO A 40 22.83 -4.28 4.84
N LYS A 41 23.73 -3.37 5.22
CA LYS A 41 23.90 -2.88 6.59
C LYS A 41 22.62 -2.33 7.21
N TYR A 42 21.80 -1.62 6.43
CA TYR A 42 20.56 -0.99 6.90
C TYR A 42 19.30 -1.74 6.43
N ALA A 43 19.44 -2.72 5.54
CA ALA A 43 18.31 -3.40 4.92
C ALA A 43 17.40 -4.12 5.94
N GLN A 44 17.98 -4.75 6.97
CA GLN A 44 17.18 -5.44 7.99
C GLN A 44 16.39 -4.47 8.87
N GLU A 45 17.02 -3.39 9.31
CA GLU A 45 16.38 -2.35 10.14
C GLU A 45 15.24 -1.68 9.38
N LEU A 46 15.49 -1.30 8.12
CA LEU A 46 14.46 -0.68 7.29
C LEU A 46 13.29 -1.65 7.01
N LYS A 47 13.58 -2.94 6.79
CA LYS A 47 12.53 -3.94 6.60
C LYS A 47 11.65 -4.09 7.83
N ALA A 48 12.25 -4.17 9.02
CA ALA A 48 11.50 -4.25 10.27
C ALA A 48 10.60 -3.02 10.48
N TYR A 49 11.15 -1.82 10.22
CA TYR A 49 10.41 -0.56 10.29
C TYR A 49 9.22 -0.51 9.31
N LEU A 50 9.42 -0.93 8.06
CA LEU A 50 8.36 -0.97 7.06
C LEU A 50 7.29 -2.01 7.41
N ASP A 51 7.67 -3.20 7.89
CA ASP A 51 6.74 -4.24 8.29
C ASP A 51 5.84 -3.80 9.45
N GLU A 52 6.39 -3.08 10.43
CA GLU A 52 5.62 -2.49 11.54
C GLU A 52 4.61 -1.47 11.03
N LYS A 53 5.04 -0.56 10.15
CA LYS A 53 4.18 0.47 9.57
C LYS A 53 3.04 -0.11 8.74
N ILE A 54 3.33 -1.12 7.89
CA ILE A 54 2.32 -1.81 7.08
C ILE A 54 1.31 -2.54 7.97
N LYS A 55 1.77 -3.17 9.06
CA LYS A 55 0.87 -3.82 10.02
C LYS A 55 -0.04 -2.81 10.71
N ALA A 56 0.50 -1.68 11.15
CA ALA A 56 -0.28 -0.62 11.78
C ALA A 56 -1.36 -0.07 10.83
N GLU A 57 -1.00 0.19 9.58
CA GLU A 57 -1.94 0.68 8.55
C GLU A 57 -3.06 -0.33 8.27
N LYS A 58 -2.71 -1.61 8.07
CA LYS A 58 -3.71 -2.68 7.91
C LYS A 58 -4.61 -2.83 9.12
N SER A 59 -4.05 -2.70 10.33
CA SER A 59 -4.83 -2.76 11.57
C SER A 59 -5.77 -1.58 11.70
N SER A 60 -5.36 -0.37 11.29
CA SER A 60 -6.21 0.82 11.29
C SER A 60 -7.40 0.64 10.36
N VAL A 61 -7.14 0.21 9.11
CA VAL A 61 -8.20 -0.07 8.13
C VAL A 61 -9.16 -1.15 8.64
N LEU A 62 -8.63 -2.22 9.26
CA LEU A 62 -9.47 -3.25 9.85
C LEU A 62 -10.34 -2.72 11.00
N HIS A 63 -9.78 -1.86 11.86
CA HIS A 63 -10.51 -1.26 12.97
C HIS A 63 -11.62 -0.33 12.47
N GLU A 64 -11.35 0.47 11.44
CA GLU A 64 -12.33 1.31 10.76
C GLU A 64 -13.47 0.48 10.15
N VAL A 65 -13.20 -0.70 9.61
CA VAL A 65 -14.25 -1.59 9.12
C VAL A 65 -15.00 -2.26 10.28
N MET A 66 -14.29 -2.65 11.34
CA MET A 66 -14.87 -3.31 12.53
C MET A 66 -15.84 -2.43 13.31
N GLN A 67 -15.72 -1.10 13.27
CA GLN A 67 -16.72 -0.22 13.92
C GLN A 67 -18.13 -0.41 13.33
N PHE A 68 -18.22 -0.90 12.08
CA PHE A 68 -19.48 -1.23 11.43
C PHE A 68 -19.88 -2.70 11.62
N ALA A 69 -19.00 -3.55 12.12
CA ALA A 69 -19.31 -4.95 12.39
C ALA A 69 -20.31 -5.07 13.55
N GLY A 70 -21.46 -5.70 13.30
CA GLY A 70 -22.54 -5.83 14.27
C GLY A 70 -23.47 -4.61 14.38
N SER A 71 -23.24 -3.55 13.59
CA SER A 71 -24.18 -2.41 13.49
C SER A 71 -25.54 -2.80 12.87
N ALA A 72 -25.56 -3.89 12.10
CA ALA A 72 -26.78 -4.50 11.59
C ALA A 72 -27.26 -5.61 12.53
N GLY A 73 -28.34 -5.36 13.27
CA GLY A 73 -28.98 -6.31 14.19
C GLY A 73 -29.89 -7.33 13.48
N GLY A 74 -29.41 -7.96 12.40
CA GLY A 74 -30.19 -8.95 11.65
C GLY A 74 -31.33 -8.38 10.78
N GLU A 75 -31.47 -7.06 10.71
CA GLU A 75 -32.55 -6.36 9.99
C GLU A 75 -32.53 -6.55 8.46
N PHE A 76 -31.42 -7.09 7.92
CA PHE A 76 -31.21 -7.25 6.47
C PHE A 76 -31.31 -8.70 5.98
N ASN A 77 -31.73 -9.65 6.83
CA ASN A 77 -32.21 -11.00 6.45
C ASN A 77 -31.55 -11.68 5.22
N ASN A 78 -30.22 -11.79 5.17
CA ASN A 78 -29.48 -12.39 4.04
C ASN A 78 -29.82 -11.81 2.65
N ASN A 79 -30.53 -10.69 2.58
CA ASN A 79 -30.91 -10.05 1.33
C ASN A 79 -29.65 -9.51 0.64
N SER A 80 -29.62 -9.70 -0.67
CA SER A 80 -28.60 -9.11 -1.51
C SER A 80 -28.72 -7.59 -1.54
N ILE A 81 -27.63 -6.91 -1.90
CA ILE A 81 -27.61 -5.44 -2.04
C ILE A 81 -28.71 -4.96 -3.01
N GLN A 82 -29.04 -5.75 -4.05
CA GLN A 82 -30.08 -5.41 -5.00
C GLN A 82 -31.48 -5.40 -4.37
N GLU A 83 -31.79 -6.38 -3.53
CA GLU A 83 -33.08 -6.50 -2.84
C GLU A 83 -33.27 -5.35 -1.83
N LEU A 84 -32.24 -5.04 -1.03
CA LEU A 84 -32.26 -3.93 -0.07
C LEU A 84 -32.45 -2.56 -0.73
N THR A 85 -31.84 -2.36 -1.92
CA THR A 85 -31.97 -1.11 -2.66
C THR A 85 -33.38 -0.93 -3.22
N THR A 86 -34.02 -2.03 -3.60
CA THR A 86 -35.38 -2.05 -4.16
C THR A 86 -36.42 -1.78 -3.08
N GLU A 87 -36.30 -2.44 -1.91
CA GLU A 87 -37.15 -2.16 -0.74
C GLU A 87 -37.04 -0.72 -0.25
N LYS A 88 -35.83 -0.16 -0.25
CA LYS A 88 -35.64 1.24 0.17
C LYS A 88 -36.34 2.22 -0.79
N ARG A 89 -36.28 1.98 -2.11
CA ARG A 89 -36.99 2.82 -3.09
C ARG A 89 -38.50 2.76 -2.90
N ALA A 90 -39.05 1.56 -2.77
CA ALA A 90 -40.48 1.36 -2.52
C ALA A 90 -40.97 2.09 -1.26
N ARG A 91 -40.14 2.16 -0.21
CA ARG A 91 -40.47 2.84 1.05
C ARG A 91 -40.48 4.38 1.00
N TYR A 92 -39.89 4.98 -0.04
CA TYR A 92 -39.84 6.44 -0.24
C TYR A 92 -40.82 6.91 -1.35
N ASP A 93 -41.42 5.97 -2.08
CA ASP A 93 -42.42 6.23 -3.12
C ASP A 93 -43.88 6.14 -2.60
N GLU A 94 -44.08 5.85 -1.30
CA GLU A 94 -45.33 6.06 -0.52
C GLU A 94 -45.33 7.40 0.21
#